data_AF-A0A7S1IH41-F1
#
_entry.id   AF-A0A7S1IH41-F1
#
_cell.length_a   1.000
_cell.length_b   1.000
_cell.length_c   1.000
_cell.angle_alpha   90.00
_cell.angle_beta   90.00
_cell.angle_gamma   90.00
#
_symmetry.space_group_name_H-M   'P 1'
#
loop_
_entity.id
_entity.type
_entity.pdbx_description
1 polymer ?
#
loop_
_entity_poly.entity_id
_entity_poly.type
_entity_poly.pdbx_seq_one_letter_code
_entity_poly.pdbx_strand_id
1 'polypeptide(L)'
;LFKRVPSLGKIVVGVLVSLPGVANAFGILGIIMAIWSIIGVQFFGTDMPEHFGTFIKAMFTMYQVMTLDSWASSIARPLVYEHGHVMASVFFISYVFIAVVVLTNVVVAILLEKFIGALNEEEKKAA
;
A
#
# COMPACT_ATOMS: atom_id res chain seq x y z
N LEU A 1 11.14 22.45 -16.73
CA LEU A 1 9.73 22.64 -16.30
C LEU A 1 9.65 23.12 -14.84
N PHE A 2 10.22 22.40 -13.87
CA PHE A 2 10.17 22.72 -12.43
C PHE A 2 10.81 24.05 -11.99
N LYS A 3 11.77 24.60 -12.75
CA LYS A 3 12.36 25.93 -12.46
C LYS A 3 11.42 27.12 -12.75
N ARG A 4 10.33 26.92 -13.51
CA ARG A 4 9.45 28.01 -13.97
C ARG A 4 8.28 28.30 -13.02
N VAL A 5 7.99 27.38 -12.09
CA VAL A 5 6.88 27.54 -11.14
C VAL A 5 7.41 27.25 -9.72
N PRO A 6 7.82 28.29 -8.97
CA PRO A 6 8.45 28.15 -7.66
C PRO A 6 7.61 27.35 -6.64
N SER A 7 6.28 27.36 -6.77
CA SER A 7 5.37 26.58 -5.92
C SER A 7 5.48 25.06 -6.15
N LEU A 8 5.72 24.59 -7.38
CA LEU A 8 5.99 23.17 -7.65
C LEU A 8 7.28 22.71 -6.98
N GLY A 9 8.32 23.55 -6.96
CA GLY A 9 9.57 23.26 -6.26
C GLY A 9 9.36 23.05 -4.76
N LYS A 10 8.55 23.91 -4.12
CA LYS A 10 8.21 23.79 -2.69
C LYS A 10 7.42 22.50 -2.40
N ILE A 11 6.47 22.13 -3.25
CA ILE A 11 5.70 20.88 -3.10
C ILE A 11 6.62 19.66 -3.22
N VAL A 12 7.49 19.62 -4.24
CA VAL A 12 8.42 18.49 -4.45
C VAL A 12 9.39 18.35 -3.27
N VAL A 13 9.98 19.45 -2.80
CA VAL A 13 10.86 19.42 -1.61
C VAL A 13 10.08 18.98 -0.37
N GLY A 14 8.86 19.48 -0.17
CA GLY A 14 8.02 19.05 0.96
C GLY A 14 7.69 17.55 0.93
N VAL A 15 7.39 16.99 -0.24
CA VAL A 15 7.20 15.54 -0.42
C VAL A 15 8.50 14.78 -0.11
N LEU A 16 9.63 15.21 -0.67
CA LEU A 16 10.92 14.54 -0.47
C LEU A 16 11.37 14.59 1.01
N VAL A 17 11.09 15.67 1.73
CA VAL A 17 11.42 15.81 3.16
C VAL A 17 10.51 14.95 4.04
N SER A 18 9.27 14.65 3.61
CA SER A 18 8.38 13.73 4.33
C SER A 18 8.75 12.26 4.16
N LEU A 19 9.37 11.87 3.02
CA LEU A 19 9.69 10.47 2.70
C LEU A 19 10.46 9.71 3.79
N PRO A 20 11.48 10.27 4.46
CA PRO A 20 12.21 9.55 5.51
C PRO A 20 11.31 9.16 6.69
N GLY A 21 10.34 10.00 7.07
CA GLY A 21 9.39 9.71 8.15
C GLY A 21 8.46 8.54 7.82
N VAL A 22 8.11 8.39 6.54
CA VAL A 22 7.20 7.34 6.06
C VAL A 22 7.92 6.06 5.59
N ALA A 23 9.23 6.13 5.36
CA ALA A 23 10.00 5.06 4.73
C ALA A 23 9.93 3.73 5.49
N ASN A 24 9.93 3.76 6.82
CA ASN A 24 9.85 2.55 7.63
C ASN A 24 8.51 1.80 7.43
N ALA A 25 7.41 2.53 7.31
CA ALA A 25 6.10 1.93 7.09
C ALA A 25 5.97 1.34 5.67
N PHE A 26 6.52 2.02 4.65
CA PHE A 26 6.63 1.44 3.31
C PHE A 26 7.53 0.20 3.26
N GLY A 27 8.60 0.17 4.06
CA GLY A 27 9.45 -1.02 4.23
C GLY A 27 8.67 -2.19 4.83
N ILE A 28 7.94 -1.96 5.93
CA ILE A 28 7.08 -2.97 6.56
C ILE A 28 6.00 -3.45 5.58
N LEU A 29 5.35 -2.53 4.87
CA LEU A 29 4.35 -2.84 3.85
C LEU A 29 4.93 -3.72 2.74
N GLY A 30 6.14 -3.42 2.27
CA GLY A 30 6.84 -4.23 1.27
C GLY A 30 7.15 -5.64 1.77
N ILE A 31 7.56 -5.79 3.04
CA ILE A 31 7.81 -7.10 3.65
C ILE A 31 6.51 -7.90 3.77
N ILE A 32 5.42 -7.28 4.24
CA ILE A 32 4.10 -7.92 4.35
C ILE A 32 3.62 -8.38 2.98
N MET A 33 3.74 -7.52 1.96
CA MET A 33 3.39 -7.85 0.58
C MET A 33 4.21 -9.03 0.05
N ALA A 34 5.52 -9.08 0.34
CA ALA A 34 6.38 -10.19 -0.06
C ALA A 34 5.98 -11.52 0.61
N ILE A 35 5.68 -11.50 1.91
CA ILE A 35 5.23 -12.68 2.65
C ILE A 35 3.95 -13.24 2.04
N TRP A 36 2.93 -12.39 1.85
CA TRP A 36 1.68 -12.82 1.24
C TRP A 36 1.86 -13.27 -0.21
N SER A 37 2.76 -12.65 -0.96
CA SER A 37 3.06 -13.06 -2.35
C SER A 37 3.66 -14.46 -2.40
N ILE A 38 4.61 -14.78 -1.51
CA ILE A 38 5.21 -16.13 -1.44
C ILE A 38 4.15 -17.18 -1.10
N ILE A 39 3.30 -16.89 -0.10
CA ILE A 39 2.19 -17.77 0.27
C ILE A 39 1.23 -17.92 -0.92
N GLY A 40 0.83 -16.84 -1.56
CA GLY A 40 -0.06 -16.86 -2.73
C GLY A 40 0.49 -17.70 -3.88
N VAL A 41 1.77 -17.59 -4.20
CA VAL A 41 2.43 -18.45 -5.20
C VAL A 41 2.33 -19.92 -4.82
N GLN A 42 2.60 -20.26 -3.55
CA GLN A 42 2.59 -21.63 -3.08
C GLN A 42 1.19 -22.27 -3.11
N PHE A 43 0.15 -21.51 -2.77
CA PHE A 43 -1.20 -22.04 -2.64
C PHE A 43 -2.05 -21.90 -3.91
N PHE A 44 -1.83 -20.84 -4.70
CA PHE A 44 -2.71 -20.46 -5.81
C PHE A 44 -1.99 -20.41 -7.17
N GLY A 45 -0.68 -20.62 -7.21
CA GLY A 45 0.13 -20.45 -8.42
C GLY A 45 -0.20 -21.43 -9.56
N THR A 46 -0.72 -22.62 -9.24
CA THR A 46 -1.15 -23.62 -10.24
C THR A 46 -2.50 -23.28 -10.84
N ASP A 47 -3.43 -22.81 -10.01
CA ASP A 47 -4.84 -22.61 -10.39
C ASP A 47 -5.07 -21.21 -10.96
N MET A 48 -4.29 -20.22 -10.52
CA MET A 48 -4.39 -18.84 -10.99
C MET A 48 -3.02 -18.27 -11.43
N PRO A 49 -2.36 -18.89 -12.44
CA PRO A 49 -0.97 -18.59 -12.81
C PRO A 49 -0.75 -17.18 -13.39
N GLU A 50 -1.80 -16.51 -13.85
CA GLU A 50 -1.74 -15.11 -14.25
C GLU A 50 -1.43 -14.19 -13.07
N HIS A 51 -1.97 -14.50 -11.89
CA HIS A 51 -1.83 -13.69 -10.68
C HIS A 51 -0.75 -14.24 -9.76
N PHE A 52 -0.70 -15.55 -9.54
CA PHE A 52 0.19 -16.18 -8.55
C PHE A 52 1.25 -17.10 -9.15
N GLY A 53 1.39 -17.17 -10.48
CA GLY A 53 2.30 -18.12 -11.12
C GLY A 53 3.80 -17.83 -10.90
N THR A 54 4.16 -16.60 -10.55
CA THR A 54 5.53 -16.24 -10.14
C THR A 54 5.49 -15.21 -9.02
N PHE A 55 6.58 -15.09 -8.27
CA PHE A 55 6.69 -14.10 -7.18
C PHE A 55 6.38 -12.66 -7.64
N ILE A 56 6.88 -12.23 -8.81
CA ILE A 56 6.65 -10.88 -9.31
C ILE A 56 5.18 -10.65 -9.71
N LYS A 57 4.52 -11.66 -10.30
CA LYS A 57 3.08 -11.59 -10.58
C LYS A 57 2.30 -11.47 -9.28
N ALA A 58 2.63 -12.31 -8.29
CA ALA A 58 1.98 -12.29 -6.99
C ALA A 58 2.20 -10.96 -6.26
N MET A 59 3.39 -10.39 -6.31
CA MET A 59 3.68 -9.04 -5.78
C MET A 59 2.78 -7.97 -6.41
N PHE A 60 2.60 -8.01 -7.73
CA PHE A 60 1.71 -7.08 -8.43
C PHE A 60 0.24 -7.31 -8.04
N THR A 61 -0.19 -8.58 -7.95
CA THR A 61 -1.54 -8.94 -7.48
C THR A 61 -1.77 -8.46 -6.04
N MET A 62 -0.83 -8.67 -5.12
CA MET A 62 -0.97 -8.21 -3.73
C MET A 62 -0.97 -6.67 -3.65
N TYR A 63 -0.23 -5.98 -4.51
CA TYR A 63 -0.35 -4.52 -4.66
C TYR A 63 -1.75 -4.09 -5.11
N GLN A 64 -2.34 -4.76 -6.11
CA GLN A 64 -3.72 -4.51 -6.55
C GLN A 64 -4.73 -4.78 -5.41
N VAL A 65 -4.55 -5.86 -4.64
CA VAL A 65 -5.42 -6.15 -3.49
C VAL A 65 -5.33 -5.03 -2.45
N MET A 66 -4.14 -4.47 -2.23
CA MET A 66 -3.93 -3.38 -1.27
C MET A 66 -4.65 -2.09 -1.70
N THR A 67 -4.73 -1.80 -3.00
CA THR A 67 -5.50 -0.65 -3.50
C THR A 67 -7.01 -0.89 -3.47
N LEU A 68 -7.44 -2.07 -3.01
CA LEU A 68 -8.81 -2.56 -3.03
C LEU A 68 -9.43 -2.64 -4.44
N ASP A 69 -8.60 -2.64 -5.48
CA ASP A 69 -9.07 -2.68 -6.86
C ASP A 69 -9.49 -4.09 -7.24
N SER A 70 -10.80 -4.29 -7.35
CA SER A 70 -11.42 -5.52 -7.86
C SER A 70 -11.01 -6.80 -7.11
N TRP A 71 -10.35 -6.68 -5.96
CA TRP A 71 -9.70 -7.81 -5.27
C TRP A 71 -10.66 -8.95 -4.90
N ALA A 72 -11.90 -8.60 -4.55
CA ALA A 72 -12.91 -9.59 -4.23
C ALA A 72 -13.45 -10.25 -5.51
N SER A 73 -13.87 -9.45 -6.49
CA SER A 73 -14.56 -9.94 -7.69
C SER A 73 -13.63 -10.63 -8.69
N SER A 74 -12.41 -10.13 -8.89
CA SER A 74 -11.49 -10.65 -9.90
C SER A 74 -10.44 -11.61 -9.35
N ILE A 75 -10.24 -11.68 -8.03
CA ILE A 75 -9.18 -12.53 -7.42
C ILE A 75 -9.76 -13.49 -6.38
N ALA A 76 -10.29 -12.97 -5.26
CA ALA A 76 -10.68 -13.82 -4.13
C ALA A 76 -11.88 -14.72 -4.43
N ARG A 77 -12.95 -14.19 -5.05
CA ARG A 77 -14.16 -14.96 -5.38
C ARG A 77 -13.89 -16.05 -6.42
N PRO A 78 -13.16 -15.81 -7.53
CA PRO A 78 -12.78 -16.88 -8.44
C PRO A 78 -11.97 -17.99 -7.76
N LEU A 79 -11.02 -17.64 -6.86
CA LEU A 79 -10.28 -18.64 -6.10
C LEU A 79 -11.20 -19.50 -5.22
N VAL A 80 -12.17 -18.88 -4.54
CA VAL A 80 -13.11 -19.58 -3.65
C VAL A 80 -14.12 -20.44 -4.42
N TYR A 81 -14.80 -19.85 -5.40
CA TYR A 81 -15.99 -20.45 -6.02
C TYR A 81 -15.71 -21.24 -7.29
N GLU A 82 -14.63 -20.93 -8.01
CA GLU A 82 -14.28 -21.61 -9.27
C GLU A 82 -13.14 -22.61 -9.06
N HIS A 83 -12.19 -22.30 -8.18
CA HIS A 83 -11.01 -23.15 -7.93
C HIS A 83 -11.07 -23.89 -6.58
N GLY A 84 -12.15 -23.73 -5.80
CA GLY A 84 -12.39 -24.49 -4.56
C GLY A 84 -11.55 -24.08 -3.35
N HIS A 85 -10.80 -22.97 -3.42
CA HIS A 85 -9.97 -22.47 -2.32
C HIS A 85 -10.80 -21.71 -1.28
N VAL A 86 -11.59 -22.42 -0.48
CA VAL A 86 -12.49 -21.80 0.53
C VAL A 86 -11.74 -20.88 1.49
N MET A 87 -10.50 -21.25 1.87
CA MET A 87 -9.67 -20.45 2.78
C MET A 87 -9.02 -19.23 2.13
N ALA A 88 -9.12 -19.05 0.80
CA ALA A 88 -8.63 -17.85 0.12
C ALA A 88 -9.32 -16.58 0.65
N SER A 89 -10.59 -16.66 1.07
CA SER A 89 -11.28 -15.54 1.71
C SER A 89 -10.53 -15.03 2.95
N VAL A 90 -10.08 -15.94 3.82
CA VAL A 90 -9.33 -15.58 5.04
C VAL A 90 -7.98 -14.97 4.69
N PHE A 91 -7.29 -15.56 3.70
CA PHE A 91 -6.00 -15.06 3.19
C PHE A 91 -6.11 -13.60 2.71
N PHE A 92 -7.08 -13.28 1.86
CA PHE A 92 -7.22 -11.92 1.34
C PHE A 92 -7.78 -10.93 2.36
N ILE A 93 -8.76 -11.32 3.19
CA ILE A 93 -9.31 -10.44 4.24
C ILE A 93 -8.23 -10.06 5.26
N SER A 94 -7.41 -11.03 5.69
CA SER A 94 -6.30 -10.75 6.60
C SER A 94 -5.25 -9.83 5.99
N TYR A 95 -4.91 -10.02 4.71
CA TYR A 95 -4.03 -9.11 3.99
C TYR A 95 -4.59 -7.70 3.92
N VAL A 96 -5.85 -7.56 3.49
CA VAL A 96 -6.52 -6.27 3.35
C VAL A 96 -6.54 -5.54 4.69
N PHE A 97 -6.90 -6.23 5.77
CA PHE A 97 -6.91 -5.64 7.10
C PHE A 97 -5.54 -5.09 7.50
N ILE A 98 -4.49 -5.90 7.35
CA ILE A 98 -3.12 -5.51 7.72
C ILE A 98 -2.60 -4.38 6.82
N ALA A 99 -2.71 -4.54 5.50
CA ALA A 99 -2.17 -3.59 4.52
C ALA A 99 -2.89 -2.23 4.61
N VAL A 100 -4.22 -2.23 4.79
CA VAL A 100 -4.99 -1.00 4.98
C VAL A 100 -4.62 -0.32 6.29
N VAL A 101 -4.46 -1.05 7.40
CA VAL A 101 -4.01 -0.46 8.68
C VAL A 101 -2.64 0.21 8.52
N VAL A 102 -1.68 -0.46 7.88
CA VAL A 102 -0.35 0.13 7.62
C VAL A 102 -0.46 1.36 6.72
N LEU A 103 -1.23 1.29 5.64
CA LEU A 103 -1.45 2.41 4.72
C LEU A 103 -2.14 3.60 5.40
N THR A 104 -3.14 3.34 6.25
CA THR A 104 -3.82 4.38 7.03
C THR A 104 -2.85 5.03 8.00
N ASN A 105 -2.02 4.26 8.72
CA ASN A 105 -1.02 4.83 9.63
C ASN A 105 -0.04 5.76 8.90
N VAL A 106 0.35 5.38 7.68
CA VAL A 106 1.16 6.24 6.78
C VAL A 106 0.44 7.54 6.47
N VAL A 107 -0.81 7.47 6.01
CA VAL A 107 -1.59 8.67 5.64
C VAL A 107 -1.79 9.58 6.85
N VAL A 108 -2.14 9.01 8.01
CA VAL A 108 -2.33 9.75 9.26
C VAL A 108 -1.04 10.44 9.70
N ALA A 109 0.10 9.75 9.64
CA ALA A 109 1.40 10.35 9.98
C ALA A 109 1.70 11.57 9.11
N ILE A 110 1.53 11.45 7.78
CA ILE A 110 1.77 12.56 6.84
C ILE A 110 0.80 13.74 7.12
N LEU A 111 -0.47 13.45 7.37
CA LEU A 111 -1.46 14.49 7.69
C LEU A 111 -1.12 15.19 9.00
N LEU A 112 -0.66 14.45 10.01
CA LEU A 112 -0.26 14.99 11.30
C LEU A 112 0.99 15.87 11.18
N GLU A 113 2.01 15.43 10.43
CA GLU A 113 3.21 16.23 10.15
C GLU A 113 2.85 17.58 9.50
N LYS A 114 1.93 17.57 8.53
CA LYS A 114 1.44 18.81 7.88
C LYS A 114 0.67 19.70 8.83
N PHE A 115 -0.19 19.12 9.66
CA PHE A 115 -0.99 19.87 10.64
C PHE A 115 -0.09 20.57 11.67
N ILE A 116 0.86 19.84 12.26
CA ILE A 116 1.83 20.39 13.21
C ILE A 116 2.71 21.46 12.54
N GLY A 117 3.15 21.21 11.29
CA GLY A 117 3.91 22.19 10.52
C GLY A 117 3.17 23.53 10.34
N ALA A 118 1.86 23.50 10.06
CA ALA A 118 1.04 24.69 9.89
C ALA A 118 0.87 25.48 11.21
N LEU A 119 0.62 24.80 12.33
CA LEU A 119 0.51 25.44 13.65
C LEU A 119 1.79 26.18 14.04
N ASN A 120 2.95 25.56 13.81
CA ASN A 120 4.24 26.17 14.09
C ASN A 120 4.53 27.40 13.22
N GLU A 121 3.98 27.49 12.01
CA GLU A 121 4.07 28.68 11.17
C GLU A 121 3.17 29.81 11.64
N GLU A 122 2.00 29.51 12.21
CA GLU A 122 1.10 30.50 12.79
C GLU A 122 1.65 31.10 14.08
N GLU A 123 2.18 30.27 15.00
CA GLU A 123 2.82 30.75 16.23
C GLU A 123 3.99 31.71 15.95
N LYS A 124 4.83 31.39 14.95
CA LYS A 124 5.94 32.26 14.53
C LYS A 124 5.50 33.59 13.89
N LYS A 125 4.28 33.68 13.37
CA LYS A 125 3.72 34.94 12.84
C LYS A 125 3.03 35.77 13.92
N ALA A 126 2.62 35.14 15.01
CA ALA A 126 1.98 35.79 16.15
C ALA A 126 2.97 36.31 17.20
N ALA A 127 4.22 35.83 17.19
CA ALA A 127 5.34 36.29 18.02
C ALA A 127 6.19 37.35 17.30
#